data_AF-A0A661FTX7-F1
#
_entry.id   AF-A0A661FTX7-F1
#
_cell.length_a   1.000
_cell.length_b   1.000
_cell.length_c   1.000
_cell.angle_alpha   90.00
_cell.angle_beta   90.00
_cell.angle_gamma   90.00
#
_symmetry.space_group_name_H-M   'P 1'
#
loop_
_entity.id
_entity.type
_entity.pdbx_description
1 polymer ?
#
loop_
_entity_poly.entity_id
_entity_poly.type
_entity_poly.pdbx_seq_one_letter_code
_entity_poly.pdbx_strand_id
1 'polypeptide(L)'
;MHPLAHLAIVWAAVFVAVVAAKKTRLTPVLFFLFMGFLLVNVGILPVESDLFIREFAELGIIFIMFSLGFEETTQNFMASMRKSWGIALFGALGPFAISYVITDYIWNDPHIALMCALAMTATAVSLTMVSLRSEGLKKSVVATRIMTSAVIDDIGALVAVAILVPVATGAETL
;
A
#
# COMPACT_ATOMS: atom_id res chain seq x y z
N MET A 1 -27.26 10.00 4.26
CA MET A 1 -26.77 10.62 3.01
C MET A 1 -26.68 9.53 1.95
N HIS A 2 -27.18 9.77 0.73
CA HIS A 2 -27.08 8.77 -0.35
C HIS A 2 -25.61 8.52 -0.74
N PRO A 3 -25.23 7.29 -1.17
CA PRO A 3 -23.86 6.96 -1.58
C PRO A 3 -23.27 7.92 -2.61
N LEU A 4 -24.11 8.43 -3.52
CA LEU A 4 -23.74 9.42 -4.54
C LEU A 4 -23.30 10.76 -3.94
N ALA A 5 -23.90 11.19 -2.82
CA ALA A 5 -23.52 12.43 -2.14
C ALA A 5 -22.13 12.30 -1.50
N HIS A 6 -21.85 11.16 -0.85
CA HIS A 6 -20.51 10.88 -0.33
C HIS A 6 -19.46 10.85 -1.44
N LEU A 7 -19.77 10.23 -2.58
CA LEU A 7 -18.87 10.22 -3.74
C LEU A 7 -18.60 11.64 -4.26
N ALA A 8 -19.63 12.48 -4.36
CA ALA A 8 -19.48 13.88 -4.77
C ALA A 8 -18.59 14.68 -3.80
N ILE A 9 -18.75 14.46 -2.48
CA ILE A 9 -17.88 15.06 -1.45
C ILE A 9 -16.44 14.59 -1.62
N VAL A 10 -16.20 13.29 -1.82
CA VAL A 10 -14.86 12.72 -2.06
C VAL A 10 -14.22 13.35 -3.29
N TRP A 11 -14.95 13.50 -4.40
CA TRP A 11 -14.43 14.16 -5.60
C TRP A 11 -14.12 15.64 -5.39
N ALA A 12 -14.97 16.38 -4.68
CA ALA A 12 -14.68 17.77 -4.31
C ALA A 12 -13.41 17.87 -3.46
N ALA A 13 -13.25 16.95 -2.50
CA ALA A 13 -12.06 16.87 -1.66
C ALA A 13 -10.79 16.54 -2.47
N VAL A 14 -10.89 15.65 -3.47
CA VAL A 14 -9.79 15.36 -4.40
C VAL A 14 -9.37 16.61 -5.17
N PHE A 15 -10.31 17.44 -5.63
CA PHE A 15 -9.98 18.69 -6.31
C PHE A 15 -9.20 19.65 -5.40
N VAL A 16 -9.68 19.84 -4.17
CA VAL A 16 -8.98 20.66 -3.15
C VAL A 16 -7.59 20.09 -2.85
N ALA A 17 -7.47 18.77 -2.69
CA ALA A 17 -6.22 18.07 -2.45
C ALA A 17 -5.19 18.30 -3.57
N VAL A 18 -5.61 18.23 -4.84
CA VAL A 18 -4.72 18.51 -5.99
C VAL A 18 -4.26 19.97 -6.00
N VAL A 19 -5.14 20.92 -5.69
CA VAL A 19 -4.77 22.34 -5.60
C VAL A 19 -3.78 22.57 -4.45
N ALA A 20 -4.04 21.97 -3.28
CA ALA A 20 -3.14 22.05 -2.13
C ALA A 20 -1.75 21.47 -2.45
N ALA A 21 -1.71 20.30 -3.09
CA ALA A 21 -0.49 19.64 -3.53
C ALA A 21 0.36 20.52 -4.45
N LYS A 22 -0.26 21.17 -5.44
CA LYS A 22 0.43 22.11 -6.33
C LYS A 22 1.03 23.30 -5.56
N LYS A 23 0.32 23.81 -4.56
CA LYS A 23 0.77 24.95 -3.75
C LYS A 23 1.92 24.59 -2.83
N THR A 24 1.92 23.39 -2.25
CA THR A 24 2.91 22.92 -1.28
C THR A 24 4.09 22.18 -1.90
N ARG A 25 4.00 21.82 -3.18
CA ARG A 25 4.98 20.97 -3.90
C ARG A 25 5.16 19.58 -3.27
N LEU A 26 4.09 19.06 -2.68
CA LEU A 26 4.02 17.69 -2.15
C LEU A 26 3.15 16.82 -3.07
N THR A 27 3.24 15.51 -2.91
CA THR A 27 2.47 14.57 -3.73
C THR A 27 0.97 14.66 -3.41
N PRO A 28 0.06 14.61 -4.41
CA PRO A 28 -1.38 14.69 -4.18
C PRO A 28 -1.94 13.61 -3.26
N VAL A 29 -1.33 12.42 -3.26
CA VAL A 29 -1.74 11.26 -2.46
C VAL A 29 -1.75 11.60 -0.97
N LEU A 30 -0.78 12.36 -0.49
CA LEU A 30 -0.74 12.82 0.91
C LEU A 30 -2.01 13.59 1.29
N PHE A 31 -2.48 14.47 0.39
CA PHE A 31 -3.68 15.26 0.63
C PHE A 31 -4.96 14.42 0.49
N PHE A 32 -4.98 13.38 -0.34
CA PHE A 32 -6.12 12.45 -0.39
C PHE A 32 -6.32 11.75 0.96
N LEU A 33 -5.23 11.24 1.54
CA LEU A 33 -5.26 10.62 2.87
C LEU A 33 -5.68 11.63 3.95
N PHE A 34 -5.09 12.82 3.92
CA PHE A 34 -5.43 13.87 4.88
C PHE A 34 -6.89 14.33 4.78
N MET A 35 -7.43 14.50 3.57
CA MET A 35 -8.83 14.85 3.37
C MET A 35 -9.76 13.72 3.85
N GLY A 36 -9.44 12.46 3.56
CA GLY A 36 -10.20 11.32 4.07
C GLY A 36 -10.24 11.29 5.60
N PHE A 37 -9.06 11.41 6.23
CA PHE A 37 -8.93 11.55 7.68
C PHE A 37 -9.77 12.71 8.22
N LEU A 38 -9.62 13.91 7.66
CA LEU A 38 -10.31 15.12 8.13
C LEU A 38 -11.83 15.01 8.01
N LEU A 39 -12.33 14.60 6.84
CA LEU A 39 -13.77 14.56 6.56
C LEU A 39 -14.49 13.51 7.39
N VAL A 40 -13.85 12.38 7.68
CA VAL A 40 -14.39 11.36 8.59
C VAL A 40 -14.41 11.88 10.02
N ASN A 41 -13.32 12.46 10.52
CA ASN A 41 -13.23 12.92 11.91
C ASN A 41 -14.11 14.14 12.23
N VAL A 42 -14.42 14.98 11.24
CA VAL A 42 -15.36 16.11 11.38
C VAL A 42 -16.82 15.66 11.23
N GLY A 43 -17.07 14.41 10.84
CA GLY A 43 -18.41 13.85 10.68
C GLY A 43 -19.11 14.21 9.37
N ILE A 44 -18.36 14.69 8.36
CA ILE A 44 -18.88 14.97 7.02
C ILE A 44 -19.03 13.67 6.22
N LEU A 45 -18.06 12.75 6.36
CA LEU A 45 -18.11 11.41 5.81
C LEU A 45 -18.30 10.38 6.93
N PRO A 46 -18.97 9.25 6.66
CA PRO A 46 -19.12 8.19 7.65
C PRO A 46 -17.79 7.47 7.90
N VAL A 47 -17.60 6.95 9.11
CA VAL A 47 -16.45 6.09 9.47
C VAL A 47 -16.43 4.84 8.60
N GLU A 48 -17.60 4.23 8.43
CA GLU A 48 -17.79 3.11 7.52
C GLU A 48 -18.34 3.63 6.19
N SER A 49 -17.51 3.57 5.15
CA SER A 49 -17.95 3.92 3.80
C SER A 49 -18.97 2.89 3.28
N ASP A 50 -19.90 3.36 2.45
CA ASP A 50 -20.89 2.53 1.78
C ASP A 50 -20.23 1.46 0.89
N LEU A 51 -20.87 0.29 0.76
CA LEU A 51 -20.38 -0.83 -0.05
C LEU A 51 -20.05 -0.39 -1.48
N PHE A 52 -20.92 0.41 -2.10
CA PHE A 52 -20.71 0.93 -3.45
C PHE A 52 -19.39 1.70 -3.57
N ILE A 53 -19.06 2.53 -2.57
CA ILE A 53 -17.82 3.32 -2.59
C ILE A 53 -16.59 2.41 -2.40
N ARG A 54 -16.68 1.39 -1.53
CA ARG A 54 -15.57 0.45 -1.30
C ARG A 54 -15.26 -0.34 -2.56
N GLU A 55 -16.28 -0.95 -3.17
CA GLU A 55 -16.13 -1.72 -4.41
C GLU A 55 -15.64 -0.83 -5.57
N PHE A 56 -16.16 0.40 -5.67
CA PHE A 56 -15.70 1.34 -6.69
C PHE A 56 -14.23 1.76 -6.49
N ALA A 57 -13.78 1.96 -5.25
CA ALA A 57 -12.39 2.26 -4.94
C ALA A 57 -11.47 1.06 -5.25
N GLU A 58 -11.91 -0.15 -4.97
CA GLU A 58 -11.18 -1.38 -5.29
C GLU A 58 -10.99 -1.55 -6.80
N LEU A 59 -12.06 -1.38 -7.59
CA LEU A 59 -11.97 -1.35 -9.05
C LEU A 59 -10.99 -0.27 -9.53
N GLY A 60 -11.02 0.91 -8.91
CA GLY A 60 -10.08 1.99 -9.20
C GLY A 60 -8.62 1.57 -9.02
N ILE A 61 -8.29 0.94 -7.89
CA ILE A 61 -6.93 0.45 -7.62
C ILE A 61 -6.52 -0.65 -8.61
N ILE A 62 -7.42 -1.59 -8.91
CA ILE A 62 -7.18 -2.64 -9.91
C ILE A 62 -6.84 -2.02 -11.27
N PHE A 63 -7.61 -1.05 -11.75
CA PHE A 63 -7.33 -0.38 -13.02
C PHE A 63 -6.02 0.40 -13.01
N ILE A 64 -5.67 1.07 -11.91
CA ILE A 64 -4.38 1.78 -11.80
C ILE A 64 -3.23 0.76 -11.89
N MET A 65 -3.27 -0.32 -11.12
CA MET A 65 -2.21 -1.35 -11.13
C MET A 65 -2.10 -2.04 -12.48
N PHE A 66 -3.24 -2.38 -13.09
CA PHE A 66 -3.28 -2.94 -14.44
C PHE A 66 -2.66 -1.98 -15.46
N SER A 67 -3.00 -0.68 -15.41
CA SER A 67 -2.45 0.32 -16.33
C SER A 67 -0.92 0.48 -16.19
N LEU A 68 -0.40 0.36 -14.97
CA LEU A 68 1.04 0.41 -14.72
C LEU A 68 1.75 -0.82 -15.30
N GLY A 69 1.13 -2.01 -15.19
CA GLY A 69 1.65 -3.23 -15.81
C GLY A 69 1.67 -3.16 -17.33
N PHE A 70 0.67 -2.53 -17.96
CA PHE A 70 0.58 -2.40 -19.42
C PHE A 70 1.67 -1.51 -20.02
N GLU A 71 2.22 -0.56 -19.26
CA GLU A 71 3.32 0.31 -19.71
C GLU A 71 4.71 -0.37 -19.64
N GLU A 72 4.84 -1.53 -18.99
CA GLU A 72 6.11 -2.23 -18.75
C GLU A 72 6.25 -3.44 -19.68
N THR A 73 7.49 -3.73 -20.13
CA THR A 73 7.74 -4.89 -21.00
C THR A 73 8.22 -6.08 -20.19
N THR A 74 7.80 -7.29 -20.56
CA THR A 74 8.24 -8.53 -19.89
C THR A 74 9.76 -8.68 -19.85
N GLN A 75 10.46 -8.24 -20.90
CA GLN A 75 11.92 -8.31 -20.97
C GLN A 75 12.58 -7.39 -19.93
N ASN A 76 12.13 -6.14 -19.81
CA ASN A 76 12.62 -5.19 -18.81
C ASN A 76 12.29 -5.66 -17.39
N PHE A 77 11.06 -6.16 -17.18
CA PHE A 77 10.62 -6.71 -15.91
C PHE A 77 11.54 -7.85 -15.46
N MET A 78 11.76 -8.84 -16.34
CA MET A 78 12.60 -10.00 -16.05
C MET A 78 14.05 -9.61 -15.74
N ALA A 79 14.60 -8.65 -16.48
CA ALA A 79 15.95 -8.13 -16.24
C ALA A 79 16.05 -7.35 -14.91
N SER A 80 14.98 -6.66 -14.52
CA SER A 80 14.90 -5.92 -13.26
C SER A 80 14.70 -6.85 -12.05
N MET A 81 13.96 -7.95 -12.20
CA MET A 81 13.64 -8.89 -11.13
C MET A 81 14.89 -9.40 -10.40
N ARG A 82 15.94 -9.80 -11.15
CA ARG A 82 17.21 -10.24 -10.56
C ARG A 82 17.94 -9.12 -9.80
N LYS A 83 17.78 -7.87 -10.23
CA LYS A 83 18.42 -6.69 -9.63
C LYS A 83 17.64 -6.19 -8.41
N SER A 84 16.33 -6.42 -8.36
CA SER A 84 15.44 -5.96 -7.29
C SER A 84 15.20 -6.99 -6.18
N TRP A 85 15.62 -8.25 -6.33
CA TRP A 85 15.47 -9.28 -5.28
C TRP A 85 16.02 -8.83 -3.93
N GLY A 86 17.21 -8.22 -3.89
CA GLY A 86 17.79 -7.71 -2.65
C GLY A 86 16.95 -6.61 -2.00
N ILE A 87 16.31 -5.75 -2.81
CA ILE A 87 15.43 -4.69 -2.31
C ILE A 87 14.20 -5.30 -1.65
N ALA A 88 13.58 -6.31 -2.28
CA ALA A 88 12.44 -7.02 -1.69
C ALA A 88 12.84 -7.74 -0.40
N LEU A 89 13.95 -8.49 -0.43
CA LEU A 89 14.40 -9.26 0.73
C LEU A 89 14.74 -8.38 1.94
N PHE A 90 15.57 -7.36 1.76
CA PHE A 90 15.93 -6.47 2.88
C PHE A 90 14.80 -5.51 3.25
N GLY A 91 13.96 -5.13 2.27
CA GLY A 91 12.75 -4.35 2.48
C GLY A 91 11.70 -5.06 3.32
N ALA A 92 11.62 -6.40 3.23
CA ALA A 92 10.77 -7.23 4.06
C ALA A 92 11.41 -7.58 5.41
N LEU A 93 12.63 -8.13 5.39
CA LEU A 93 13.28 -8.67 6.59
C LEU A 93 13.64 -7.59 7.62
N GLY A 94 14.02 -6.39 7.16
CA GLY A 94 14.38 -5.29 8.05
C GLY A 94 13.20 -4.86 8.94
N PRO A 95 12.10 -4.36 8.36
CA PRO A 95 10.89 -4.01 9.11
C PRO A 95 10.32 -5.18 9.92
N PHE A 96 10.33 -6.40 9.37
CA PHE A 96 9.89 -7.60 10.09
C PHE A 96 10.69 -7.79 11.38
N ALA A 97 12.02 -7.87 11.29
CA ALA A 97 12.88 -8.13 12.44
C ALA A 97 12.81 -7.01 13.49
N ILE A 98 12.81 -5.76 13.05
CA ILE A 98 12.69 -4.60 13.93
C ILE A 98 11.35 -4.64 14.67
N SER A 99 10.25 -4.85 13.94
CA SER A 99 8.91 -4.92 14.53
C SER A 99 8.78 -6.09 15.50
N TYR A 100 9.31 -7.27 15.15
CA TYR A 100 9.29 -8.44 16.02
C TYR A 100 9.99 -8.13 17.34
N VAL A 101 11.25 -7.66 17.30
CA VAL A 101 12.06 -7.40 18.49
C VAL A 101 11.43 -6.34 19.38
N ILE A 102 10.93 -5.24 18.81
CA ILE A 102 10.29 -4.17 19.58
C ILE A 102 9.00 -4.67 20.24
N THR A 103 8.17 -5.40 19.49
CA THR A 103 6.87 -5.86 19.98
C THR A 103 7.04 -6.94 21.04
N ASP A 104 7.96 -7.89 20.83
CA ASP A 104 8.31 -8.92 21.81
C ASP A 104 8.88 -8.30 23.08
N TYR A 105 9.72 -7.26 22.97
CA TYR A 105 10.23 -6.55 24.14
C TYR A 105 9.13 -5.84 24.96
N ILE A 106 8.14 -5.25 24.30
CA ILE A 106 7.07 -4.48 24.97
C ILE A 106 5.99 -5.40 25.56
N TRP A 107 5.53 -6.38 24.78
CA TRP A 107 4.40 -7.24 25.15
C TRP A 107 4.82 -8.60 25.73
N ASN A 108 6.05 -9.03 25.50
CA ASN A 108 6.58 -10.34 25.90
C ASN A 108 5.65 -11.50 25.44
N ASP A 109 5.11 -11.35 24.24
CA ASP A 109 4.23 -12.31 23.59
C ASP A 109 4.72 -12.53 22.15
N PRO A 110 5.31 -13.71 21.84
CA PRO A 110 5.86 -14.01 20.53
C PRO A 110 4.78 -14.10 19.44
N HIS A 111 3.53 -14.42 19.80
CA HIS A 111 2.42 -14.48 18.85
C HIS A 111 2.01 -13.09 18.40
N ILE A 112 1.90 -12.14 19.33
CA ILE A 112 1.64 -10.73 19.03
C ILE A 112 2.82 -10.15 18.24
N ALA A 113 4.06 -10.44 18.66
CA ALA A 113 5.26 -9.99 17.97
C ALA A 113 5.32 -10.48 16.51
N LEU A 114 4.98 -11.75 16.28
CA LEU A 114 4.91 -12.35 14.95
C LEU A 114 3.82 -11.70 14.08
N MET A 115 2.63 -11.47 14.63
CA MET A 115 1.55 -10.76 13.91
C MET A 115 1.94 -9.33 13.54
N CYS A 116 2.55 -8.58 14.46
CA CYS A 116 3.02 -7.23 14.18
C CYS A 116 4.14 -7.23 13.13
N ALA A 117 5.10 -8.17 13.24
CA ALA A 117 6.17 -8.31 12.27
C ALA A 117 5.66 -8.61 10.85
N LEU A 118 4.70 -9.53 10.74
CA LEU A 118 4.02 -9.84 9.47
C LEU A 118 3.30 -8.61 8.89
N ALA A 119 2.60 -7.86 9.74
CA ALA A 119 1.90 -6.65 9.31
C ALA A 119 2.87 -5.59 8.77
N MET A 120 4.09 -5.51 9.29
CA MET A 120 5.13 -4.59 8.84
C MET A 120 5.88 -5.04 7.57
N THR A 121 5.67 -6.28 7.10
CA THR A 121 6.26 -6.77 5.85
C THR A 121 5.52 -6.29 4.60
N ALA A 122 4.20 -6.09 4.67
CA ALA A 122 3.40 -5.76 3.49
C ALA A 122 3.65 -4.32 2.99
N THR A 123 4.04 -4.16 1.72
CA THR A 123 4.33 -2.84 1.12
C THR A 123 3.19 -2.33 0.23
N ALA A 124 2.68 -1.11 0.48
CA ALA A 124 1.63 -0.49 -0.34
C ALA A 124 2.19 0.25 -1.59
N VAL A 125 2.61 -0.49 -2.61
CA VAL A 125 3.27 0.07 -3.81
C VAL A 125 2.36 0.94 -4.69
N SER A 126 1.06 0.70 -4.67
CA SER A 126 0.08 1.48 -5.43
C SER A 126 0.20 2.98 -5.20
N LEU A 127 0.37 3.41 -3.95
CA LEU A 127 0.49 4.82 -3.58
C LEU A 127 1.82 5.43 -4.04
N THR A 128 2.92 4.68 -3.89
CA THR A 128 4.24 5.07 -4.37
C THR A 128 4.23 5.29 -5.87
N MET A 129 3.56 4.43 -6.62
CA MET A 129 3.50 4.53 -8.08
C MET A 129 2.59 5.64 -8.58
N VAL A 130 1.45 5.86 -7.92
CA VAL A 130 0.60 7.03 -8.19
C VAL A 130 1.41 8.32 -7.96
N SER A 131 2.23 8.36 -6.91
CA SER A 131 3.10 9.49 -6.61
C SER A 131 4.21 9.67 -7.65
N LEU A 132 4.94 8.60 -8.02
CA LEU A 132 5.96 8.69 -9.08
C LEU A 132 5.36 9.09 -10.43
N ARG A 133 4.12 8.67 -10.71
CA ARG A 133 3.38 9.08 -11.91
C ARG A 133 2.99 10.55 -11.87
N SER A 134 2.56 11.08 -10.73
CA SER A 134 2.23 12.51 -10.61
C SER A 134 3.44 13.40 -10.84
N GLU A 135 4.63 12.93 -10.45
CA GLU A 135 5.91 13.64 -10.66
C GLU A 135 6.56 13.35 -12.01
N GLY A 136 5.91 12.59 -12.91
CA GLY A 136 6.47 12.25 -14.22
C GLY A 136 7.63 11.24 -14.19
N LEU A 137 7.91 10.62 -13.04
CA LEU A 137 9.02 9.68 -12.81
C LEU A 137 8.65 8.22 -13.08
N LYS A 138 7.42 7.92 -13.53
CA LYS A 138 6.90 6.56 -13.71
C LYS A 138 7.72 5.66 -14.66
N LYS A 139 8.49 6.23 -15.60
CA LYS A 139 9.35 5.49 -16.54
C LYS A 139 10.82 5.42 -16.11
N SER A 140 11.14 5.92 -14.92
CA SER A 140 12.52 5.90 -14.43
C SER A 140 12.94 4.48 -14.08
N VAL A 141 14.25 4.19 -14.18
CA VAL A 141 14.82 2.91 -13.75
C VAL A 141 14.49 2.62 -12.28
N VAL A 142 14.41 3.66 -11.46
CA VAL A 142 14.01 3.56 -10.04
C VAL A 142 12.56 3.11 -9.93
N ALA A 143 11.63 3.70 -10.69
CA ALA A 143 10.22 3.30 -10.71
C ALA A 143 10.05 1.84 -11.16
N THR A 144 10.72 1.42 -12.23
CA THR A 144 10.70 0.01 -12.68
C THR A 144 11.26 -0.92 -11.60
N ARG A 145 12.35 -0.55 -10.91
CA ARG A 145 12.92 -1.37 -9.83
C ARG A 145 12.01 -1.48 -8.62
N ILE A 146 11.33 -0.39 -8.23
CA ILE A 146 10.32 -0.37 -7.17
C ILE A 146 9.16 -1.30 -7.56
N MET A 147 8.61 -1.14 -8.77
CA MET A 147 7.56 -2.02 -9.29
C MET A 147 7.95 -3.48 -9.27
N THR A 148 9.12 -3.83 -9.79
CA THR A 148 9.55 -5.23 -9.84
C THR A 148 9.86 -5.78 -8.45
N SER A 149 10.37 -4.94 -7.54
CA SER A 149 10.58 -5.34 -6.14
C SER A 149 9.26 -5.62 -5.44
N ALA A 150 8.24 -4.78 -5.68
CA ALA A 150 6.91 -4.91 -5.11
C ALA A 150 6.26 -6.25 -5.44
N VAL A 151 6.35 -6.68 -6.70
CA VAL A 151 5.76 -7.95 -7.14
C VAL A 151 6.43 -9.15 -6.45
N ILE A 152 7.77 -9.10 -6.28
CA ILE A 152 8.50 -10.13 -5.55
C ILE A 152 8.08 -10.13 -4.07
N ASP A 153 7.97 -8.94 -3.48
CA ASP A 153 7.57 -8.73 -2.09
C ASP A 153 6.14 -9.25 -1.84
N ASP A 154 5.17 -8.95 -2.70
CA ASP A 154 3.78 -9.42 -2.57
C ASP A 154 3.70 -10.96 -2.59
N ILE A 155 4.46 -11.62 -3.46
CA ILE A 155 4.54 -13.09 -3.49
C ILE A 155 5.16 -13.63 -2.20
N GLY A 156 6.28 -13.03 -1.76
CA GLY A 156 6.97 -13.41 -0.54
C GLY A 156 6.11 -13.20 0.72
N ALA A 157 5.40 -12.08 0.80
CA ALA A 157 4.49 -11.74 1.88
C ALA A 157 3.31 -12.71 1.95
N LEU A 158 2.72 -13.13 0.81
CA LEU A 158 1.67 -14.15 0.80
C LEU A 158 2.18 -15.50 1.32
N VAL A 159 3.38 -15.92 0.93
CA VAL A 159 4.00 -17.14 1.46
C VAL A 159 4.26 -17.02 2.96
N ALA A 160 4.79 -15.89 3.41
CA ALA A 160 5.05 -15.62 4.82
C ALA A 160 3.74 -15.64 5.64
N VAL A 161 2.69 -14.96 5.17
CA VAL A 161 1.37 -14.95 5.79
C VAL A 161 0.79 -16.36 5.87
N ALA A 162 0.84 -17.13 4.78
CA ALA A 162 0.31 -18.49 4.75
C ALA A 162 0.99 -19.43 5.77
N ILE A 163 2.29 -19.26 6.02
CA ILE A 163 3.06 -20.09 6.94
C ILE A 163 2.95 -19.57 8.39
N LEU A 164 3.07 -18.26 8.59
CA LEU A 164 3.29 -17.67 9.90
C LEU A 164 2.00 -17.26 10.61
N VAL A 165 0.91 -16.95 9.89
CA VAL A 165 -0.37 -16.65 10.56
C VAL A 165 -0.90 -17.85 11.36
N PRO A 166 -0.92 -19.09 10.85
CA PRO A 166 -1.32 -20.25 11.65
C PRO A 166 -0.51 -20.37 12.96
N VAL A 167 0.81 -20.25 12.86
CA VAL A 167 1.75 -20.25 14.01
C VAL A 167 1.43 -19.12 14.98
N ALA A 168 1.21 -17.91 14.48
CA ALA A 168 0.90 -16.75 15.29
C ALA A 168 -0.46 -16.89 16.00
N THR A 169 -1.44 -17.54 15.37
CA THR A 169 -2.77 -17.76 15.97
C THR A 169 -2.85 -18.99 16.87
N GLY A 170 -1.77 -19.77 17.00
CA GLY A 170 -1.77 -21.01 17.79
C GLY A 170 -2.61 -22.13 17.16
N ALA A 171 -2.97 -22.02 15.87
CA ALA A 171 -3.58 -23.12 15.15
C ALA A 171 -2.52 -24.20 14.94
N GLU A 172 -2.79 -25.42 15.41
CA GLU A 172 -1.88 -26.55 15.30
C GLU A 172 -1.34 -26.66 13.87
N THR A 173 -0.01 -26.66 13.75
CA THR A 173 0.68 -27.04 12.52
C THR A 173 0.18 -28.43 12.11
N LEU A 174 -0.25 -28.58 10.86
CA LEU A 174 -0.50 -29.89 10.24
C LEU A 174 0.65 -30.87 10.50
#